data_AF-S0J5W9-F1
#
_entry.id   AF-S0J5W9-F1
#
_cell.length_a   1.000
_cell.length_b   1.000
_cell.length_c   1.000
_cell.angle_alpha   90.00
_cell.angle_beta   90.00
_cell.angle_gamma   90.00
#
_symmetry.space_group_name_H-M   'P 1'
#
loop_
_entity.id
_entity.type
_entity.pdbx_description
1 polymer ?
#
loop_
_entity_poly.entity_id
_entity_poly.type
_entity_poly.pdbx_seq_one_letter_code
_entity_poly.pdbx_strand_id
1 'polypeptide(L)'
;MIPQHFFKRNQRNGVKTVAKDGSNRGGARPGAGRKPKALTEKISEGKTAEVLMEPAELEGMDVPPVKDFLKSPQKSGRELVAEEVYNETYAWLKARGCEKLVTVQMVEQYAMSVSRWIQCEEIVSSTGFLAKHPTTGAAIASPYVSMSQSYMKQTNYCWMQIYQIVKENCSVEFQGNTPQDDVMERLLRARKGV
;
A
#
# COMPACT_ATOMS: atom_id res chain seq x y z
N MET A 1 44.95 42.47 23.54
CA MET A 1 44.80 41.48 24.63
C MET A 1 43.41 41.68 25.22
N ILE A 2 42.42 40.89 24.79
CA ILE A 2 40.99 41.06 25.16
C ILE A 2 40.61 39.90 26.09
N PRO A 3 40.12 40.14 27.33
CA PRO A 3 39.70 39.07 28.20
C PRO A 3 38.26 38.66 27.87
N GLN A 4 38.08 37.42 27.41
CA GLN A 4 36.74 36.86 27.22
C GLN A 4 36.12 36.48 28.57
N HIS A 5 35.03 37.18 28.90
CA HIS A 5 34.12 36.84 29.97
C HIS A 5 33.42 35.50 29.72
N PHE A 6 33.69 34.55 30.61
CA PHE A 6 32.71 33.74 31.34
C PHE A 6 31.34 33.52 30.67
N PHE A 7 31.25 32.63 29.69
CA PHE A 7 29.97 32.16 29.16
C PHE A 7 29.52 30.90 29.91
N LYS A 8 28.71 31.08 30.96
CA LYS A 8 27.95 29.98 31.59
C LYS A 8 27.00 29.37 30.55
N ARG A 9 27.19 28.08 30.23
CA ARG A 9 26.21 27.27 29.50
C ARG A 9 24.90 27.21 30.29
N ASN A 10 23.85 27.83 29.77
CA ASN A 10 22.49 27.70 30.29
C ASN A 10 21.77 26.63 29.45
N GLN A 11 21.62 25.42 29.99
CA GLN A 11 20.71 24.40 29.45
C GLN A 11 19.28 24.87 29.70
N ARG A 12 18.54 25.30 28.68
CA ARG A 12 17.08 25.41 28.72
C ARG A 12 16.43 25.06 27.37
N ASN A 13 15.65 23.99 27.44
CA ASN A 13 14.40 23.73 26.73
C ASN A 13 14.47 23.25 25.27
N GLY A 14 14.08 21.98 25.11
CA GLY A 14 13.93 21.26 23.85
C GLY A 14 12.89 21.86 22.91
N VAL A 15 13.30 22.85 22.14
CA VAL A 15 12.58 23.29 20.94
C VAL A 15 13.12 22.49 19.76
N LYS A 16 12.31 21.55 19.25
CA LYS A 16 12.56 20.94 17.93
C LYS A 16 12.48 22.05 16.89
N THR A 17 13.59 22.36 16.24
CA THR A 17 13.63 23.27 15.08
C THR A 17 12.87 22.62 13.92
N VAL A 18 11.61 23.01 13.73
CA VAL A 18 10.85 22.74 12.50
C VAL A 18 11.08 23.90 11.52
N ALA A 19 10.99 23.63 10.22
CA ALA A 19 11.05 24.68 9.20
C ALA A 19 9.94 25.71 9.44
N LYS A 20 10.16 26.96 9.03
CA LYS A 20 9.24 28.10 9.26
C LYS A 20 7.84 27.88 8.67
N ASP A 21 7.68 26.91 7.78
CA ASP A 21 6.43 26.48 7.14
C ASP A 21 5.73 25.30 7.85
N GLY A 22 6.23 24.84 9.00
CA GLY A 22 5.65 23.72 9.75
C GLY A 22 5.78 22.37 9.05
N SER A 23 6.49 22.29 7.92
CA SER A 23 6.66 21.05 7.19
C SER A 23 7.74 20.18 7.85
N ASN A 24 7.31 19.00 8.32
CA ASN A 24 8.20 17.96 8.78
C ASN A 24 8.79 17.29 7.52
N ARG A 25 9.79 17.93 6.90
CA ARG A 25 10.53 17.39 5.74
C ARG A 25 11.37 16.21 6.20
N GLY A 26 10.70 15.09 6.45
CA GLY A 26 11.28 13.84 6.92
C GLY A 26 12.18 13.21 5.86
N GLY A 27 13.41 13.71 5.77
CA GLY A 27 14.52 12.94 5.22
C GLY A 27 14.97 11.86 6.20
N ALA A 28 15.83 10.96 5.75
CA ALA A 28 16.46 9.95 6.60
C ALA A 28 17.08 10.64 7.82
N ARG A 29 16.55 10.34 9.03
CA ARG A 29 17.08 10.92 10.26
C ARG A 29 18.51 10.43 10.45
N PRO A 30 19.46 11.27 10.91
CA PRO A 30 20.75 10.79 11.37
C PRO A 30 20.54 9.64 12.38
N GLY A 31 21.05 8.45 12.06
CA GLY A 31 20.85 7.23 12.86
C GLY A 31 19.71 6.29 12.43
N ALA A 32 18.95 6.60 11.38
CA ALA A 32 17.83 5.75 10.90
C ALA A 32 18.24 4.39 10.30
N GLY A 33 19.54 4.08 10.27
CA GLY A 33 20.06 2.87 9.64
C GLY A 33 19.84 2.83 8.13
N ARG A 34 20.45 1.85 7.46
CA ARG A 34 20.16 1.56 6.05
C ARG A 34 18.83 0.81 5.98
N LYS A 35 17.98 1.11 5.00
CA LYS A 35 16.77 0.30 4.73
C LYS A 35 17.16 -1.18 4.62
N PRO A 36 16.39 -2.10 5.23
CA PRO A 36 16.67 -3.52 5.14
C PRO A 36 16.62 -3.99 3.68
N LYS A 37 17.64 -4.76 3.30
CA LYS A 37 17.78 -5.40 1.98
C LYS A 37 16.83 -6.57 1.82
N ALA A 38 16.46 -6.90 0.59
CA ALA A 38 15.67 -8.10 0.30
C ALA A 38 16.43 -9.38 0.69
N LEU A 39 15.73 -10.49 0.89
CA LEU A 39 16.36 -11.77 1.23
C LEU A 39 17.37 -12.19 0.14
N THR A 40 17.00 -12.09 -1.12
CA THR A 40 17.86 -12.34 -2.28
C THR A 40 19.17 -11.54 -2.25
N GLU A 41 19.08 -10.25 -1.95
CA GLU A 41 20.26 -9.37 -1.81
C GLU A 41 21.13 -9.75 -0.60
N LYS A 42 20.54 -10.25 0.49
CA LYS A 42 21.31 -10.73 1.64
C LYS A 42 22.06 -12.03 1.30
N ILE A 43 21.40 -12.95 0.60
CA ILE A 43 21.98 -14.22 0.14
C ILE A 43 23.14 -13.96 -0.83
N SER A 44 22.94 -13.07 -1.82
CA SER A 44 24.00 -12.73 -2.79
C SER A 44 25.21 -12.05 -2.15
N GLU A 45 25.01 -11.32 -1.05
CA GLU A 45 26.07 -10.71 -0.24
C GLU A 45 26.72 -11.67 0.75
N GLY A 46 26.32 -12.94 0.78
CA GLY A 46 26.85 -13.96 1.71
C GLY A 46 26.49 -13.71 3.18
N LYS A 47 25.44 -12.94 3.46
CA LYS A 47 24.99 -12.64 4.84
C LYS A 47 24.00 -13.70 5.31
N THR A 48 24.09 -14.04 6.60
CA THR A 48 23.07 -14.86 7.26
C THR A 48 21.74 -14.10 7.26
N ALA A 49 20.68 -14.75 6.80
CA ALA A 49 19.34 -14.20 6.79
C ALA A 49 18.38 -15.22 7.39
N GLU A 50 17.59 -14.79 8.36
CA GLU A 50 16.48 -15.56 8.90
C GLU A 50 15.26 -15.34 8.01
N VAL A 51 14.67 -16.45 7.55
CA VAL A 51 13.39 -16.50 6.83
C VAL A 51 12.31 -16.82 7.87
N LEU A 52 11.11 -16.27 7.70
CA LEU A 52 9.96 -16.69 8.51
C LEU A 52 9.79 -18.20 8.35
N MET A 53 9.66 -18.93 9.46
CA MET A 53 9.46 -20.38 9.41
C MET A 53 8.27 -20.72 8.52
N GLU A 54 8.51 -21.57 7.53
CA GLU A 54 7.42 -22.19 6.77
C GLU A 54 6.51 -22.93 7.77
N PRO A 55 5.19 -22.69 7.77
CA PRO A 55 4.28 -23.50 8.55
C PRO A 55 4.39 -24.97 8.13
N ALA A 56 4.35 -25.88 9.12
CA ALA A 56 4.58 -27.33 8.95
C ALA A 56 3.74 -27.94 7.82
N GLU A 57 4.32 -28.93 7.10
CA GLU A 57 3.81 -29.61 5.89
C GLU A 57 2.35 -29.29 5.52
N LEU A 58 2.20 -28.43 4.52
CA LEU A 58 0.92 -28.01 3.97
C LEU A 58 0.81 -28.49 2.52
N GLU A 59 -0.19 -29.32 2.25
CA GLU A 59 -0.59 -29.71 0.90
C GLU A 59 -0.70 -28.45 0.01
N GLY A 60 -0.14 -28.53 -1.20
CA GLY A 60 -0.25 -27.46 -2.19
C GLY A 60 -1.68 -27.33 -2.68
N MET A 61 -2.54 -26.68 -1.90
CA MET A 61 -3.90 -26.38 -2.33
C MET A 61 -3.90 -25.40 -3.50
N ASP A 62 -4.96 -25.53 -4.30
CA ASP A 62 -5.36 -24.56 -5.31
C ASP A 62 -5.60 -23.17 -4.69
N VAL A 63 -5.76 -22.13 -5.51
CA VAL A 63 -6.14 -20.78 -5.06
C VAL A 63 -7.35 -20.90 -4.12
N PRO A 64 -7.30 -20.36 -2.89
CA PRO A 64 -8.42 -20.48 -1.97
C PRO A 64 -9.70 -19.89 -2.56
N PRO A 65 -10.87 -20.48 -2.26
CA PRO A 65 -12.10 -20.03 -2.86
C PRO A 65 -12.40 -18.58 -2.48
N VAL A 66 -12.67 -17.78 -3.50
CA VAL A 66 -13.06 -16.37 -3.35
C VAL A 66 -14.41 -16.29 -2.64
N LYS A 67 -14.44 -15.61 -1.49
CA LYS A 67 -15.66 -15.44 -0.69
C LYS A 67 -16.72 -14.61 -1.43
N ASP A 68 -17.99 -14.90 -1.16
CA ASP A 68 -19.15 -14.29 -1.82
C ASP A 68 -19.16 -12.76 -1.80
N PHE A 69 -18.65 -12.12 -0.74
CA PHE A 69 -18.64 -10.66 -0.64
C PHE A 69 -17.71 -9.99 -1.66
N LEU A 70 -16.69 -10.70 -2.17
CA LEU A 70 -15.80 -10.24 -3.25
C LEU A 70 -16.47 -10.34 -4.62
N LYS A 71 -17.57 -11.08 -4.73
CA LYS A 71 -18.36 -11.28 -5.96
C LYS A 71 -19.72 -10.59 -5.93
N SER A 72 -20.05 -9.95 -4.81
CA SER A 72 -21.37 -9.41 -4.55
C SER A 72 -21.77 -8.37 -5.61
N PRO A 73 -22.97 -8.48 -6.21
CA PRO A 73 -23.41 -7.56 -7.26
C PRO A 73 -23.52 -6.14 -6.72
N GLN A 74 -23.10 -5.16 -7.54
CA GLN A 74 -23.14 -3.76 -7.16
C GLN A 74 -24.43 -3.09 -7.64
N LYS A 75 -24.90 -2.08 -6.89
CA LYS A 75 -26.07 -1.28 -7.27
C LYS A 75 -25.93 -0.61 -8.64
N SER A 76 -24.70 -0.31 -9.06
CA SER A 76 -24.39 0.25 -10.38
C SER A 76 -24.55 -0.75 -11.53
N GLY A 77 -24.76 -2.04 -11.25
CA GLY A 77 -24.81 -3.11 -12.25
C GLY A 77 -23.44 -3.50 -12.81
N ARG A 78 -22.35 -2.84 -12.37
CA ARG A 78 -20.98 -3.20 -12.74
C ARG A 78 -20.47 -4.34 -11.88
N GLU A 79 -19.73 -5.25 -12.50
CA GLU A 79 -19.01 -6.30 -11.80
C GLU A 79 -17.89 -5.72 -10.94
N LEU A 80 -17.63 -6.37 -9.82
CA LEU A 80 -16.57 -5.97 -8.91
C LEU A 80 -15.27 -6.65 -9.34
N VAL A 81 -14.22 -5.88 -9.62
CA VAL A 81 -12.90 -6.38 -10.04
C VAL A 81 -12.15 -7.14 -8.90
N ALA A 82 -12.79 -7.35 -7.75
CA ALA A 82 -12.13 -7.87 -6.57
C ALA A 82 -11.77 -9.36 -6.71
N GLU A 83 -12.59 -10.14 -7.41
CA GLU A 83 -12.28 -11.54 -7.70
C GLU A 83 -11.01 -11.67 -8.56
N GLU A 84 -10.90 -10.86 -9.62
CA GLU A 84 -9.75 -10.84 -10.52
C GLU A 84 -8.47 -10.45 -9.76
N VAL A 85 -8.51 -9.36 -8.99
CA VAL A 85 -7.36 -8.87 -8.20
C VAL A 85 -6.94 -9.90 -7.15
N TYR A 86 -7.90 -10.58 -6.53
CA TYR A 86 -7.61 -11.64 -5.56
C TYR A 86 -6.83 -12.79 -6.21
N ASN A 87 -7.33 -13.30 -7.34
CA ASN A 87 -6.73 -14.42 -8.05
C ASN A 87 -5.32 -14.08 -8.56
N GLU A 88 -5.13 -12.90 -9.14
CA GLU A 88 -3.83 -12.42 -9.60
C GLU A 88 -2.83 -12.26 -8.45
N THR A 89 -3.27 -11.66 -7.35
CA THR A 89 -2.41 -11.45 -6.18
C THR A 89 -1.98 -12.78 -5.59
N TYR A 90 -2.91 -13.74 -5.48
CA TYR A 90 -2.61 -15.06 -4.96
C TYR A 90 -1.68 -15.86 -5.89
N ALA A 91 -1.93 -15.81 -7.22
CA ALA A 91 -1.05 -16.43 -8.21
C ALA A 91 0.37 -15.84 -8.15
N TRP A 92 0.47 -14.52 -7.98
CA TRP A 92 1.75 -13.82 -7.83
C TRP A 92 2.51 -14.23 -6.57
N LEU A 93 1.80 -14.48 -5.46
CA LEU A 93 2.37 -15.01 -4.22
C LEU A 93 2.83 -16.46 -4.37
N LYS A 94 2.01 -17.30 -5.01
CA LYS A 94 2.29 -18.73 -5.25
C LYS A 94 3.52 -18.93 -6.13
N ALA A 95 3.67 -18.11 -7.17
CA ALA A 95 4.87 -18.10 -8.02
C ALA A 95 6.17 -17.76 -7.26
N ARG A 96 6.06 -17.21 -6.04
CA ARG A 96 7.17 -16.79 -5.18
C ARG A 96 7.27 -17.61 -3.89
N GLY A 97 6.47 -18.67 -3.73
CA GLY A 97 6.44 -19.51 -2.53
C GLY A 97 6.01 -18.77 -1.26
N CYS A 98 5.31 -17.64 -1.40
CA CYS A 98 4.91 -16.77 -0.30
C CYS A 98 3.41 -16.88 0.05
N GLU A 99 2.66 -17.74 -0.63
CA GLU A 99 1.22 -17.90 -0.49
C GLU A 99 0.80 -18.39 0.91
N LYS A 100 1.69 -19.12 1.60
CA LYS A 100 1.47 -19.60 2.97
C LYS A 100 1.87 -18.57 4.04
N LEU A 101 2.71 -17.60 3.67
CA LEU A 101 3.21 -16.56 4.57
C LEU A 101 2.28 -15.34 4.63
N VAL A 102 1.50 -15.13 3.57
CA VAL A 102 0.50 -14.07 3.50
C VAL A 102 -0.87 -14.65 3.82
N THR A 103 -1.54 -14.10 4.83
CA THR A 103 -2.88 -14.56 5.18
C THR A 103 -3.89 -14.26 4.06
N VAL A 104 -4.84 -15.18 3.85
CA VAL A 104 -5.93 -15.00 2.88
C VAL A 104 -6.67 -13.68 3.12
N GLN A 105 -6.92 -13.33 4.39
CA GLN A 105 -7.58 -12.08 4.76
C GLN A 105 -6.84 -10.82 4.25
N MET A 106 -5.50 -10.81 4.24
CA MET A 106 -4.74 -9.68 3.71
C MET A 106 -4.95 -9.52 2.20
N VAL A 107 -4.98 -10.63 1.47
CA VAL A 107 -5.23 -10.62 0.02
C VAL A 107 -6.67 -10.17 -0.28
N GLU A 108 -7.65 -10.64 0.50
CA GLU A 108 -9.06 -10.21 0.38
C GLU A 108 -9.21 -8.70 0.64
N GLN A 109 -8.56 -8.18 1.68
CA GLN A 109 -8.58 -6.75 2.01
C GLN A 109 -7.93 -5.90 0.93
N TYR A 110 -6.80 -6.36 0.38
CA TYR A 110 -6.14 -5.71 -0.75
C TYR A 110 -7.06 -5.66 -1.97
N ALA A 111 -7.60 -6.81 -2.38
CA ALA A 111 -8.47 -6.93 -3.55
C ALA A 111 -9.73 -6.06 -3.47
N MET A 112 -10.38 -6.02 -2.30
CA MET A 112 -11.52 -5.14 -2.06
C MET A 112 -11.13 -3.66 -2.11
N SER A 113 -10.02 -3.28 -1.48
CA SER A 113 -9.58 -1.88 -1.43
C SER A 113 -9.25 -1.35 -2.82
N VAL A 114 -8.58 -2.16 -3.65
CA VAL A 114 -8.32 -1.88 -5.07
C VAL A 114 -9.63 -1.64 -5.82
N SER A 115 -10.58 -2.56 -5.68
CA SER A 115 -11.82 -2.50 -6.45
C SER A 115 -12.67 -1.29 -6.07
N ARG A 116 -12.71 -0.94 -4.78
CA ARG A 116 -13.39 0.27 -4.31
C ARG A 116 -12.70 1.55 -4.74
N TRP A 117 -11.37 1.54 -4.84
CA TRP A 117 -10.63 2.67 -5.37
C TRP A 117 -10.97 2.92 -6.84
N ILE A 118 -10.91 1.87 -7.68
CA ILE A 118 -11.28 1.96 -9.11
C ILE A 118 -12.70 2.51 -9.25
N GLN A 119 -13.67 1.98 -8.50
CA GLN A 119 -15.05 2.48 -8.53
C GLN A 119 -15.17 3.96 -8.19
N CYS A 120 -14.42 4.44 -7.18
CA CYS A 120 -14.45 5.86 -6.83
C CYS A 120 -13.87 6.71 -7.97
N GLU A 121 -12.78 6.29 -8.61
CA GLU A 121 -12.18 7.00 -9.74
C GLU A 121 -13.10 7.02 -10.98
N GLU A 122 -13.79 5.92 -11.27
CA GLU A 122 -14.79 5.87 -12.34
C GLU A 122 -15.95 6.83 -12.08
N ILE A 123 -16.47 6.86 -10.84
CA ILE A 123 -17.55 7.77 -10.48
C ILE A 123 -17.08 9.21 -10.57
N VAL A 124 -15.89 9.54 -10.03
CA VAL A 124 -15.30 10.88 -10.15
C VAL A 124 -15.12 11.29 -11.61
N SER A 125 -14.73 10.35 -12.48
CA SER A 125 -14.61 10.61 -13.92
C SER A 125 -15.96 10.93 -14.56
N SER A 126 -17.05 10.30 -14.11
CA SER A 126 -18.40 10.55 -14.61
C SER A 126 -19.09 11.80 -14.03
N THR A 127 -18.86 12.12 -12.75
CA THR A 127 -19.57 13.19 -12.04
C THR A 127 -18.75 14.47 -11.88
N GLY A 128 -17.43 14.39 -12.07
CA GLY A 128 -16.49 15.46 -11.76
C GLY A 128 -16.19 15.59 -10.26
N PHE A 129 -15.38 16.61 -9.94
CA PHE A 129 -14.84 16.83 -8.58
C PHE A 129 -15.76 17.59 -7.64
N LEU A 130 -16.86 18.17 -8.14
CA LEU A 130 -17.79 18.97 -7.36
C LEU A 130 -19.14 18.26 -7.26
N ALA A 131 -19.76 18.36 -6.09
CA ALA A 131 -21.12 17.90 -5.82
C ALA A 131 -21.93 19.02 -5.16
N LYS A 132 -23.22 18.79 -4.93
CA LYS A 132 -24.09 19.69 -4.16
C LYS A 132 -24.39 19.11 -2.79
N HIS A 133 -24.37 19.95 -1.76
CA HIS A 133 -24.78 19.55 -0.42
C HIS A 133 -26.28 19.21 -0.40
N PRO A 134 -26.71 18.06 0.17
CA PRO A 134 -28.06 17.54 0.02
C PRO A 134 -29.16 18.44 0.61
N THR A 135 -28.84 19.26 1.62
CA THR A 135 -29.84 20.13 2.28
C THR A 135 -29.72 21.61 1.91
N THR A 136 -28.53 22.10 1.53
CA THR A 136 -28.28 23.54 1.30
C THR A 136 -28.08 23.87 -0.17
N GLY A 137 -27.85 22.88 -1.03
CA GLY A 137 -27.58 23.07 -2.46
C GLY A 137 -26.23 23.73 -2.77
N ALA A 138 -25.45 24.10 -1.75
CA ALA A 138 -24.13 24.69 -1.91
C ALA A 138 -23.15 23.71 -2.58
N ALA A 139 -22.21 24.24 -3.36
CA ALA A 139 -21.16 23.43 -3.97
C ALA A 139 -20.20 22.89 -2.90
N ILE A 140 -19.91 21.59 -2.97
CA ILE A 140 -18.98 20.88 -2.10
C ILE A 140 -18.04 20.02 -2.95
N ALA A 141 -16.94 19.54 -2.36
CA ALA A 141 -16.14 18.50 -2.99
C ALA A 141 -16.97 17.20 -3.10
N SER A 142 -16.79 16.48 -4.20
CA SER A 142 -17.44 15.18 -4.39
C SER A 142 -17.02 14.22 -3.27
N PRO A 143 -17.96 13.53 -2.60
CA PRO A 143 -17.64 12.57 -1.54
C PRO A 143 -16.79 11.41 -2.07
N TYR A 144 -16.89 11.10 -3.37
CA TYR A 144 -16.10 10.05 -4.01
C TYR A 144 -14.60 10.40 -4.11
N VAL A 145 -14.24 11.69 -4.07
CA VAL A 145 -12.83 12.11 -4.05
C VAL A 145 -12.17 11.75 -2.72
N SER A 146 -12.83 12.03 -1.59
CA SER A 146 -12.27 11.67 -0.27
C SER A 146 -12.30 10.16 -0.01
N MET A 147 -13.33 9.47 -0.50
CA MET A 147 -13.39 8.01 -0.49
C MET A 147 -12.27 7.39 -1.32
N SER A 148 -12.03 7.87 -2.54
CA SER A 148 -10.92 7.42 -3.41
C SER A 148 -9.57 7.51 -2.68
N GLN A 149 -9.27 8.68 -2.09
CA GLN A 149 -8.03 8.87 -1.33
C GLN A 149 -7.89 7.90 -0.14
N SER A 150 -9.01 7.52 0.47
CA SER A 150 -9.03 6.60 1.61
C SER A 150 -8.73 5.17 1.15
N TYR A 151 -9.37 4.72 0.07
CA TYR A 151 -9.10 3.39 -0.51
C TYR A 151 -7.70 3.31 -1.13
N MET A 152 -7.21 4.35 -1.80
CA MET A 152 -5.82 4.43 -2.26
C MET A 152 -4.83 4.19 -1.11
N LYS A 153 -5.05 4.81 0.05
CA LYS A 153 -4.19 4.61 1.24
C LYS A 153 -4.29 3.19 1.78
N GLN A 154 -5.50 2.63 1.86
CA GLN A 154 -5.70 1.23 2.30
C GLN A 154 -5.03 0.24 1.36
N THR A 155 -5.20 0.40 0.04
CA THR A 155 -4.53 -0.38 -0.99
C THR A 155 -3.02 -0.35 -0.84
N ASN A 156 -2.43 0.85 -0.72
CA ASN A 156 -0.99 0.99 -0.53
C ASN A 156 -0.51 0.37 0.79
N TYR A 157 -1.28 0.50 1.86
CA TYR A 157 -0.95 -0.09 3.16
C TYR A 157 -0.94 -1.63 3.08
N CYS A 158 -2.03 -2.23 2.59
CA CYS A 158 -2.12 -3.67 2.40
C CYS A 158 -1.01 -4.18 1.47
N TRP A 159 -0.77 -3.49 0.35
CA TRP A 159 0.30 -3.84 -0.58
C TRP A 159 1.67 -3.81 0.09
N MET A 160 2.00 -2.76 0.85
CA MET A 160 3.28 -2.68 1.55
C MET A 160 3.47 -3.83 2.55
N GLN A 161 2.40 -4.26 3.24
CA GLN A 161 2.49 -5.40 4.14
C GLN A 161 2.74 -6.71 3.39
N ILE A 162 1.97 -6.97 2.32
CA ILE A 162 2.14 -8.15 1.46
C ILE A 162 3.55 -8.16 0.86
N TYR A 163 3.97 -7.04 0.29
CA TYR A 163 5.28 -6.88 -0.34
C TYR A 163 6.42 -7.05 0.65
N GLN A 164 6.29 -6.56 1.88
CA GLN A 164 7.32 -6.73 2.90
C GLN A 164 7.52 -8.21 3.25
N ILE A 165 6.44 -8.97 3.40
CA ILE A 165 6.51 -10.44 3.61
C ILE A 165 7.25 -11.09 2.44
N VAL A 166 6.88 -10.78 1.20
CA VAL A 166 7.56 -11.35 0.03
C VAL A 166 9.03 -10.95 -0.01
N LYS A 167 9.35 -9.68 0.24
CA LYS A 167 10.73 -9.16 0.23
C LYS A 167 11.62 -9.84 1.27
N GLU A 168 11.06 -10.19 2.43
CA GLU A 168 11.80 -10.83 3.52
C GLU A 168 11.98 -12.33 3.33
N ASN A 169 11.16 -12.98 2.49
CA ASN A 169 11.08 -14.45 2.42
C ASN A 169 11.31 -15.04 1.03
N CYS A 170 11.18 -14.26 -0.04
CA CYS A 170 11.38 -14.71 -1.40
C CYS A 170 12.88 -14.82 -1.71
N SER A 171 13.34 -16.02 -2.05
CA SER A 171 14.70 -16.32 -2.50
C SER A 171 14.89 -16.10 -4.00
N VAL A 172 13.81 -15.87 -4.75
CA VAL A 172 13.81 -15.56 -6.18
C VAL A 172 13.93 -14.04 -6.39
N GLU A 173 14.76 -13.62 -7.34
CA GLU A 173 14.91 -12.20 -7.67
C GLU A 173 13.58 -11.57 -8.09
N PHE A 174 13.41 -10.33 -7.67
CA PHE A 174 12.24 -9.53 -7.99
C PHE A 174 12.32 -9.04 -9.43
N GLN A 175 11.71 -9.77 -10.37
CA GLN A 175 11.63 -9.39 -11.78
C GLN A 175 10.18 -9.51 -12.29
N GLY A 176 9.74 -8.57 -13.12
CA GLY A 176 8.43 -8.56 -13.78
C GLY A 176 7.35 -7.69 -13.11
N ASN A 177 6.12 -7.80 -13.63
CA ASN A 177 4.96 -7.03 -13.16
C ASN A 177 4.51 -7.48 -11.77
N THR A 178 4.01 -6.54 -10.98
CA THR A 178 3.34 -6.83 -9.71
C THR A 178 1.84 -6.56 -9.79
N PRO A 179 1.03 -7.20 -8.92
CA PRO A 179 -0.37 -6.85 -8.75
C PRO A 179 -0.60 -5.34 -8.58
N GLN A 180 0.32 -4.62 -7.93
CA GLN A 180 0.22 -3.17 -7.79
C GLN A 180 0.44 -2.41 -9.11
N ASP A 181 1.27 -2.92 -10.00
CA ASP A 181 1.44 -2.36 -11.34
C ASP A 181 0.18 -2.59 -12.19
N ASP A 182 -0.44 -3.77 -12.09
CA ASP A 182 -1.72 -4.08 -12.74
C ASP A 182 -2.85 -3.17 -12.24
N VAL A 183 -2.88 -2.84 -10.94
CA VAL A 183 -3.79 -1.84 -10.37
C VAL A 183 -3.58 -0.47 -11.02
N MET A 184 -2.32 -0.05 -11.19
CA MET A 184 -2.02 1.22 -11.84
C MET A 184 -2.50 1.21 -13.30
N GLU A 185 -2.30 0.11 -14.03
CA GLU A 185 -2.85 -0.04 -15.38
C GLU A 185 -4.37 0.07 -15.42
N ARG A 186 -5.07 -0.62 -14.51
CA ARG A 186 -6.54 -0.56 -14.38
C ARG A 186 -7.02 0.88 -14.16
N LEU A 187 -6.37 1.62 -13.27
CA LEU A 187 -6.70 3.03 -13.00
C LEU A 187 -6.45 3.93 -14.21
N LEU A 188 -5.38 3.69 -14.97
CA LEU A 188 -5.10 4.44 -16.20
C LEU A 188 -6.14 4.17 -17.29
N ARG A 189 -6.64 2.93 -17.40
CA ARG A 189 -7.74 2.57 -18.32
C ARG A 189 -9.05 3.22 -17.89
N ALA A 190 -9.40 3.12 -16.60
CA ALA A 190 -10.60 3.74 -16.04
C ALA A 190 -10.67 5.25 -16.32
N ARG A 191 -9.53 5.96 -16.24
CA ARG A 191 -9.45 7.40 -16.54
C ARG A 191 -9.65 7.73 -18.02
N LYS A 192 -9.32 6.81 -18.93
CA LYS A 192 -9.44 7.05 -20.38
C LYS A 192 -10.88 6.92 -20.88
N GLY A 193 -11.81 6.43 -20.06
CA GLY A 193 -13.22 6.26 -20.44
C GLY A 193 -13.42 5.26 -21.60
N VAL A 194 -12.45 4.37 -21.80
CA VAL A 194 -12.47 3.27 -22.79
C VAL A 194 -12.66 1.96 -22.05
#